data_AF-A0A1V2B6E0-F1
#
_entry.id   AF-A0A1V2B6E0-F1
#
_cell.length_a   1.000
_cell.length_b   1.000
_cell.length_c   1.000
_cell.angle_alpha   90.00
_cell.angle_beta   90.00
_cell.angle_gamma   90.00
#
_symmetry.space_group_name_H-M   'P 1'
#
loop_
_entity.id
_entity.type
_entity.pdbx_description
1 polymer ?
#
loop_
_entity_poly.entity_id
_entity_poly.type
_entity_poly.pdbx_seq_one_letter_code
_entity_poly.pdbx_strand_id
1 'polypeptide(L)'
;MKFFWTLLTGTILFTSCKTGSSTPSPTGSGYRDLKGFFQDELNGLELQKPGLFKTVSLNTKHDSVTITAPDSLQLHNMLAPFMDVDLHKPSLQGAYDTILLADQFTGKRSLMYKAKDDATLPQEIIIELDNAQHITAVQLNRHVRNLVYEYEQNLEYQHNHHIRITTRQHIAFLPEKELDIKIAMMHL
;
A
#
# COMPACT_ATOMS: atom_id res chain seq x y z
N MET A 1 55.74 -26.63 57.99
CA MET A 1 56.58 -25.58 57.36
C MET A 1 57.07 -26.15 56.04
N LYS A 2 56.81 -25.67 54.83
CA LYS A 2 56.18 -24.46 54.27
C LYS A 2 55.44 -24.90 52.98
N PHE A 3 54.25 -24.34 52.79
CA PHE A 3 53.42 -24.40 51.57
C PHE A 3 54.04 -23.49 50.50
N PHE A 4 54.07 -23.91 49.22
CA PHE A 4 54.26 -22.99 48.10
C PHE A 4 53.50 -23.52 46.88
N TRP A 5 52.33 -22.93 46.63
CA TRP A 5 51.39 -23.26 45.58
C TRP A 5 51.59 -22.28 44.42
N THR A 6 51.87 -22.81 43.24
CA THR A 6 51.92 -22.07 41.98
C THR A 6 50.51 -21.60 41.58
N LEU A 7 50.32 -20.29 41.48
CA LEU A 7 49.06 -19.68 41.08
C LEU A 7 49.06 -19.51 39.55
N LEU A 8 48.23 -20.33 38.90
CA LEU A 8 48.00 -20.36 37.46
C LEU A 8 47.13 -19.15 37.06
N THR A 9 47.68 -18.34 36.16
CA THR A 9 47.07 -17.16 35.53
C THR A 9 45.90 -17.57 34.64
N GLY A 10 44.68 -17.17 35.01
CA GLY A 10 43.47 -17.35 34.21
C GLY A 10 43.12 -16.07 33.44
N THR A 11 43.46 -16.03 32.15
CA THR A 11 43.10 -14.95 31.23
C THR A 11 41.67 -15.16 30.72
N ILE A 12 40.72 -14.35 31.19
CA ILE A 12 39.34 -14.34 30.69
C ILE A 12 39.27 -13.41 29.47
N LEU A 13 39.06 -13.99 28.29
CA LEU A 13 38.72 -13.26 27.06
C LEU A 13 37.20 -13.05 27.03
N PHE A 14 36.76 -11.80 27.22
CA PHE A 14 35.38 -11.41 26.95
C PHE A 14 35.20 -11.19 25.44
N THR A 15 34.56 -12.14 24.77
CA THR A 15 34.11 -11.99 23.39
C THR A 15 32.77 -11.22 23.39
N SER A 16 32.83 -9.94 23.01
CA SER A 16 31.64 -9.13 22.78
C SER A 16 30.97 -9.54 21.48
N CYS A 17 29.93 -10.37 21.56
CA CYS A 17 29.06 -10.69 20.44
C CYS A 17 28.18 -9.48 20.13
N LYS A 18 28.44 -8.80 19.00
CA LYS A 18 27.49 -7.81 18.46
C LYS A 18 26.30 -8.58 17.90
N THR A 19 25.17 -8.52 18.59
CA THR A 19 23.88 -8.89 18.01
C THR A 19 23.57 -7.90 16.89
N GLY A 20 23.88 -8.30 15.66
CA GLY A 20 23.30 -7.66 14.49
C GLY A 20 21.80 -7.74 14.64
N SER A 21 21.15 -6.58 14.66
CA SER A 21 19.70 -6.45 14.59
C SER A 21 19.24 -7.08 13.28
N SER A 22 18.86 -8.35 13.34
CA SER A 22 18.02 -8.96 12.32
C SER A 22 16.69 -8.22 12.38
N THR A 23 16.50 -7.25 11.49
CA THR A 23 15.19 -6.68 11.21
C THR A 23 14.23 -7.86 10.98
N PRO A 24 13.19 -8.02 11.80
CA PRO A 24 12.26 -9.12 11.61
C PRO A 24 11.66 -8.99 10.21
N SER A 25 11.81 -10.03 9.41
CA SER A 25 11.12 -10.15 8.12
C SER A 25 9.63 -9.90 8.38
N PRO A 26 8.96 -8.97 7.67
CA PRO A 26 7.61 -8.57 8.01
C PRO A 26 6.66 -9.74 7.75
N THR A 27 6.37 -10.50 8.80
CA THR A 27 5.31 -11.49 8.87
C THR A 27 3.97 -10.76 8.79
N GLY A 28 3.45 -10.56 7.57
CA GLY A 28 2.07 -10.17 7.23
C GLY A 28 1.49 -8.86 7.81
N SER A 29 2.14 -8.28 8.81
CA SER A 29 1.71 -7.09 9.55
C SER A 29 2.44 -5.83 9.10
N GLY A 30 3.63 -5.97 8.48
CA GLY A 30 4.43 -4.84 8.00
C GLY A 30 3.79 -4.04 6.85
N TYR A 31 2.97 -4.69 6.01
CA TYR A 31 2.30 -4.04 4.88
C TYR A 31 0.93 -3.46 5.23
N ARG A 32 0.60 -3.34 6.52
CA ARG A 32 -0.60 -2.61 6.95
C ARG A 32 -0.41 -1.09 6.87
N ASP A 33 0.83 -0.60 6.82
CA ASP A 33 1.15 0.81 6.67
C ASP A 33 1.14 1.29 5.21
N LEU A 34 -0.03 1.24 4.57
CA LEU A 34 -0.18 1.79 3.22
C LEU A 34 0.10 3.29 3.20
N LYS A 35 -0.28 4.01 4.25
CA LYS A 35 -0.05 5.45 4.35
C LYS A 35 1.44 5.79 4.31
N GLY A 36 2.26 5.10 5.10
CA GLY A 36 3.71 5.26 5.09
C GLY A 36 4.31 4.97 3.71
N PHE A 37 3.91 3.84 3.11
CA PHE A 37 4.35 3.48 1.75
C PHE A 37 4.04 4.59 0.72
N PHE A 38 2.79 5.07 0.66
CA PHE A 38 2.41 6.09 -0.30
C PHE A 38 3.05 7.46 -0.01
N GLN A 39 3.41 7.74 1.24
CA GLN A 39 4.18 8.94 1.58
C GLN A 39 5.60 8.87 1.01
N ASP A 40 6.23 7.71 1.05
CA ASP A 40 7.55 7.50 0.45
C ASP A 40 7.48 7.59 -1.08
N GLU A 41 6.43 7.03 -1.70
CA GLU A 41 6.16 7.18 -3.13
C GLU A 41 5.98 8.64 -3.52
N LEU A 42 5.22 9.43 -2.76
CA LEU A 42 5.06 10.86 -2.99
C LEU A 42 6.42 11.58 -3.00
N ASN A 43 7.26 11.31 -2.00
CA ASN A 43 8.60 11.90 -1.90
C ASN A 43 9.47 11.54 -3.12
N GLY A 44 9.39 10.29 -3.59
CA GLY A 44 10.08 9.83 -4.80
C GLY A 44 9.62 10.57 -6.06
N LEU A 45 8.30 10.72 -6.23
CA LEU A 45 7.71 11.42 -7.36
C LEU A 45 8.01 12.92 -7.35
N GLU A 46 8.09 13.56 -6.18
CA GLU A 46 8.48 14.97 -6.07
C GLU A 46 9.93 15.23 -6.51
N LEU A 47 10.81 14.24 -6.34
CA LEU A 47 12.19 14.30 -6.79
C LEU A 47 12.30 14.02 -8.30
N GLN A 48 11.59 13.00 -8.80
CA GLN A 48 11.66 12.58 -10.20
C GLN A 48 10.86 13.48 -11.15
N LYS A 49 9.73 14.03 -10.67
CA LYS A 49 8.76 14.85 -11.41
C LYS A 49 8.39 14.25 -12.77
N PRO A 50 7.86 13.01 -12.81
CA PRO A 50 7.46 12.40 -14.08
C PRO A 50 6.33 13.21 -14.73
N GLY A 51 6.29 13.20 -16.06
CA GLY A 51 5.11 13.72 -16.76
C GLY A 51 3.89 12.86 -16.42
N LEU A 52 2.69 13.43 -16.43
CA LEU A 52 1.45 12.73 -16.18
C LEU A 52 0.50 12.89 -17.36
N PHE A 53 -0.15 11.80 -17.77
CA PHE A 53 -1.29 11.83 -18.68
C PHE A 53 -2.54 11.45 -17.90
N LYS A 54 -3.38 12.45 -17.61
CA LYS A 54 -4.62 12.27 -16.84
C LYS A 54 -5.81 12.26 -17.78
N THR A 55 -6.63 11.21 -17.69
CA THR A 55 -7.95 11.10 -18.31
C THR A 55 -9.00 11.07 -17.22
N VAL A 56 -10.06 11.87 -17.37
CA VAL A 56 -11.24 11.85 -16.51
C VAL A 56 -12.45 11.55 -17.37
N SER A 57 -13.17 10.49 -17.04
CA SER A 57 -14.43 10.12 -17.69
C SER A 57 -15.56 10.24 -16.68
N LEU A 58 -16.60 10.99 -17.01
CA LEU A 58 -17.85 11.08 -16.27
C LEU A 58 -18.99 10.59 -17.17
N ASN A 59 -19.51 9.41 -16.87
CA ASN A 59 -20.42 8.67 -17.72
C ASN A 59 -19.82 8.50 -19.12
N THR A 60 -20.48 9.03 -20.16
CA THR A 60 -20.04 8.93 -21.56
C THR A 60 -19.07 10.03 -21.98
N LYS A 61 -18.85 11.06 -21.16
CA LYS A 61 -17.99 12.20 -21.48
C LYS A 61 -16.61 11.97 -20.89
N HIS A 62 -15.56 12.28 -21.64
CA HIS A 62 -14.20 12.23 -21.15
C HIS A 62 -13.41 13.47 -21.55
N ASP A 63 -12.43 13.81 -20.72
CA ASP A 63 -11.45 14.85 -20.96
C ASP A 63 -10.07 14.32 -20.57
N SER A 64 -9.02 14.85 -21.19
CA SER A 64 -7.64 14.45 -20.92
C SER A 64 -6.69 15.62 -20.93
N VAL A 65 -5.74 15.61 -20.00
CA VAL A 65 -4.70 16.62 -19.87
C VAL A 65 -3.34 15.97 -19.70
N THR A 66 -2.35 16.54 -20.39
CA THR A 66 -0.94 16.23 -20.20
C THR A 66 -0.33 17.25 -19.26
N ILE A 67 0.33 16.78 -18.20
CA ILE A 67 1.02 17.60 -17.20
C ILE A 67 2.50 17.24 -17.29
N THR A 68 3.32 18.10 -17.88
CA THR A 68 4.74 17.79 -18.12
C THR A 68 5.60 17.89 -16.86
N ALA A 69 5.23 18.74 -15.92
CA ALA A 69 5.94 18.94 -14.66
C ALA A 69 4.92 19.13 -13.54
N PRO A 70 4.44 18.05 -12.89
CA PRO A 70 3.44 18.17 -11.85
C PRO A 70 4.01 18.86 -10.61
N ASP A 71 3.18 19.67 -9.96
CA ASP A 71 3.52 20.24 -8.65
C ASP A 71 3.21 19.26 -7.51
N SER A 72 3.73 19.57 -6.32
CA SER A 72 3.52 18.75 -5.11
C SER A 72 2.04 18.51 -4.78
N LEU A 73 1.16 19.50 -5.05
CA LEU A 73 -0.26 19.36 -4.76
C LEU A 73 -0.93 18.39 -5.74
N GLN A 74 -0.54 18.41 -7.01
CA GLN A 74 -1.02 17.49 -8.03
C GLN A 74 -0.58 16.05 -7.74
N LEU A 75 0.69 15.85 -7.34
CA LEU A 75 1.21 14.54 -6.93
C LEU A 75 0.53 14.03 -5.66
N HIS A 76 0.36 14.89 -4.65
CA HIS A 76 -0.35 14.54 -3.43
C HIS A 76 -1.81 14.13 -3.71
N ASN A 77 -2.55 14.93 -4.48
CA ASN A 77 -3.95 14.64 -4.81
C ASN A 77 -4.12 13.34 -5.60
N MET A 78 -3.10 12.96 -6.38
CA MET A 78 -3.07 11.69 -7.10
C MET A 78 -2.97 10.49 -6.14
N LEU A 79 -2.20 10.60 -5.06
CA LEU A 79 -1.95 9.52 -4.08
C LEU A 79 -2.87 9.55 -2.85
N ALA A 80 -3.49 10.69 -2.55
CA ALA A 80 -4.32 10.89 -1.36
C ALA A 80 -5.38 9.81 -1.14
N PRO A 81 -6.12 9.30 -2.16
CA PRO A 81 -7.11 8.24 -1.96
C PRO A 81 -6.55 6.96 -1.34
N PHE A 82 -5.27 6.67 -1.57
CA PHE A 82 -4.60 5.51 -0.99
C PHE A 82 -4.06 5.81 0.41
N MET A 83 -3.58 7.03 0.65
CA MET A 83 -3.08 7.48 1.96
C MET A 83 -4.17 7.58 3.03
N ASP A 84 -5.43 7.79 2.61
CA ASP A 84 -6.60 7.84 3.49
C ASP A 84 -7.00 6.46 4.05
N VAL A 85 -6.45 5.38 3.48
CA VAL A 85 -6.69 4.01 3.94
C VAL A 85 -5.73 3.70 5.10
N ASP A 86 -6.31 3.56 6.29
CA ASP A 86 -5.58 3.24 7.51
C ASP A 86 -6.12 1.95 8.12
N LEU A 87 -5.36 0.86 7.92
CA LEU A 87 -5.66 -0.47 8.47
C LEU A 87 -5.24 -0.63 9.94
N HIS A 88 -4.60 0.37 10.54
CA HIS A 88 -4.20 0.36 11.96
C HIS A 88 -5.26 0.94 12.89
N LYS A 89 -6.34 1.52 12.35
CA LYS A 89 -7.46 2.04 13.14
C LYS A 89 -7.88 1.03 14.22
N PRO A 90 -8.03 1.44 15.50
CA PRO A 90 -8.46 0.54 16.57
C PRO A 90 -9.77 -0.19 16.27
N SER A 91 -10.69 0.45 15.55
CA SER A 91 -11.96 -0.14 15.12
C SER A 91 -11.83 -1.26 14.08
N LEU A 92 -10.67 -1.39 13.42
CA LEU A 92 -10.38 -2.41 12.40
C LEU A 92 -9.57 -3.59 12.95
N GLN A 93 -9.29 -3.61 14.25
CA GLN A 93 -8.58 -4.70 14.90
C GLN A 93 -9.39 -6.00 14.79
N GLY A 94 -8.80 -7.02 14.18
CA GLY A 94 -9.46 -8.30 13.92
C GLY A 94 -10.57 -8.28 12.85
N ALA A 95 -10.84 -7.12 12.21
CA ALA A 95 -11.92 -6.95 11.23
C ALA A 95 -11.62 -7.54 9.84
N TYR A 96 -10.37 -7.94 9.60
CA TYR A 96 -9.91 -8.51 8.34
C TYR A 96 -9.34 -9.91 8.54
N ASP A 97 -9.59 -10.78 7.57
CA ASP A 97 -8.76 -11.95 7.31
C ASP A 97 -7.60 -11.56 6.41
N THR A 98 -6.43 -12.15 6.68
CA THR A 98 -5.22 -11.93 5.90
C THR A 98 -4.86 -13.20 5.14
N ILE A 99 -4.80 -13.12 3.82
CA ILE A 99 -4.43 -14.22 2.93
C ILE A 99 -3.11 -13.85 2.25
N LEU A 100 -2.13 -14.75 2.33
CA LEU A 100 -0.84 -14.60 1.65
C LEU A 100 -0.73 -15.68 0.58
N LEU A 101 -0.59 -15.26 -0.67
CA LEU A 101 -0.31 -16.13 -1.81
C LEU A 101 1.13 -15.91 -2.23
N ALA A 102 1.91 -16.96 -2.34
CA ALA A 102 3.29 -16.89 -2.79
C ALA A 102 3.46 -17.68 -4.10
N ASP A 103 4.03 -17.03 -5.11
CA ASP A 103 4.49 -17.70 -6.31
C ASP A 103 5.85 -18.33 -6.03
N GLN A 104 5.88 -19.66 -6.03
CA GLN A 104 7.03 -20.47 -5.66
C GLN A 104 8.14 -20.45 -6.73
N PHE A 105 7.82 -20.02 -7.95
CA PHE A 105 8.76 -20.00 -9.09
C PHE A 105 9.37 -18.62 -9.29
N THR A 106 8.59 -17.55 -9.09
CA THR A 106 9.07 -16.17 -9.31
C THR A 106 9.50 -15.47 -8.02
N GLY A 107 9.09 -15.98 -6.86
CA GLY A 107 9.30 -15.34 -5.56
C GLY A 107 8.36 -14.16 -5.29
N LYS A 108 7.47 -13.82 -6.22
CA LYS A 108 6.43 -12.81 -6.05
C LYS A 108 5.41 -13.25 -5.00
N ARG A 109 4.77 -12.28 -4.36
CA ARG A 109 3.75 -12.55 -3.34
C ARG A 109 2.57 -11.60 -3.51
N SER A 110 1.37 -12.10 -3.24
CA SER A 110 0.16 -11.30 -3.12
C SER A 110 -0.34 -11.39 -1.69
N LEU A 111 -0.55 -10.24 -1.06
CA LEU A 111 -1.12 -10.13 0.27
C LEU A 111 -2.51 -9.51 0.16
N MET A 112 -3.53 -10.23 0.62
CA MET A 112 -4.91 -9.78 0.59
C MET A 112 -5.45 -9.60 2.00
N TYR A 113 -6.02 -8.43 2.29
CA TYR A 113 -6.86 -8.19 3.46
C TYR A 113 -8.32 -8.20 3.01
N LYS A 114 -9.10 -9.17 3.52
CA LYS A 114 -10.52 -9.32 3.22
C LYS A 114 -11.33 -8.99 4.47
N ALA A 115 -12.24 -8.04 4.36
CA ALA A 115 -13.16 -7.71 5.45
C ALA A 115 -14.01 -8.94 5.83
N LYS A 116 -14.24 -9.13 7.13
CA LYS A 116 -15.09 -10.21 7.65
C LYS A 116 -16.58 -9.88 7.61
N ASP A 117 -16.90 -8.60 7.53
CA ASP A 117 -18.26 -8.06 7.56
C ASP A 117 -18.38 -6.95 6.50
N ASP A 118 -19.53 -6.85 5.84
CA ASP A 118 -19.81 -5.89 4.78
C ASP A 118 -19.75 -4.42 5.24
N ALA A 119 -19.90 -4.15 6.54
CA ALA A 119 -19.77 -2.82 7.13
C ALA A 119 -18.30 -2.39 7.31
N THR A 120 -17.34 -3.31 7.22
CA THR A 120 -15.91 -3.00 7.32
C THR A 120 -15.40 -2.49 5.98
N LEU A 121 -14.80 -1.29 5.99
CA LEU A 121 -14.32 -0.62 4.78
C LEU A 121 -12.82 -0.32 4.87
N PRO A 122 -12.07 -0.44 3.74
CA PRO A 122 -12.49 -1.07 2.47
C PRO A 122 -12.74 -2.58 2.62
N GLN A 123 -13.55 -3.19 1.75
CA GLN A 123 -13.86 -4.62 1.84
C GLN A 123 -12.69 -5.51 1.45
N GLU A 124 -11.85 -5.03 0.53
CA GLU A 124 -10.72 -5.78 0.03
C GLU A 124 -9.56 -4.85 -0.26
N ILE A 125 -8.37 -5.30 0.10
CA ILE A 125 -7.10 -4.69 -0.25
C ILE A 125 -6.19 -5.80 -0.72
N ILE A 126 -5.65 -5.67 -1.93
CA ILE A 126 -4.67 -6.59 -2.50
C ILE A 126 -3.38 -5.81 -2.71
N ILE A 127 -2.27 -6.36 -2.22
CA ILE A 127 -0.93 -5.80 -2.33
C ILE A 127 -0.06 -6.83 -3.04
N GLU A 128 0.46 -6.46 -4.21
CA GLU A 128 1.37 -7.29 -4.99
C GLU A 128 2.82 -6.90 -4.70
N LEU A 129 3.63 -7.89 -4.39
CA LEU A 129 5.04 -7.75 -4.01
C LEU A 129 5.94 -8.42 -5.05
N ASP A 130 7.05 -7.77 -5.37
CA ASP A 130 8.14 -8.40 -6.13
C ASP A 130 8.92 -9.42 -5.28
N ASN A 131 9.91 -10.06 -5.91
CA ASN A 131 10.81 -11.00 -5.25
C ASN A 131 11.69 -10.35 -4.16
N ALA A 132 11.93 -9.03 -4.25
CA ALA A 132 12.64 -8.24 -3.26
C ALA A 132 11.73 -7.70 -2.15
N GLN A 133 10.44 -8.07 -2.16
CA GLN A 133 9.43 -7.64 -1.20
C GLN A 133 9.04 -6.15 -1.29
N HIS A 134 9.26 -5.51 -2.44
CA HIS A 134 8.72 -4.17 -2.71
C HIS A 134 7.30 -4.26 -3.26
N ILE A 135 6.47 -3.29 -2.87
CA ILE A 135 5.11 -3.14 -3.41
C ILE A 135 5.19 -2.71 -4.87
N THR A 136 4.56 -3.50 -5.75
CA THR A 136 4.50 -3.24 -7.19
C THR A 136 3.10 -2.83 -7.64
N ALA A 137 2.06 -3.27 -6.92
CA ALA A 137 0.70 -2.83 -7.14
C ALA A 137 -0.11 -2.86 -5.85
N VAL A 138 -1.11 -1.99 -5.76
CA VAL A 138 -2.11 -1.98 -4.70
C VAL A 138 -3.48 -1.83 -5.33
N GLN A 139 -4.42 -2.68 -4.95
CA GLN A 139 -5.82 -2.59 -5.35
C GLN A 139 -6.68 -2.51 -4.10
N LEU A 140 -7.68 -1.63 -4.11
CA LEU A 140 -8.64 -1.50 -3.03
C LEU A 140 -10.06 -1.45 -3.59
N ASN A 141 -10.96 -2.20 -2.96
CA ASN A 141 -12.37 -2.15 -3.26
C ASN A 141 -13.14 -1.67 -2.03
N ARG A 142 -14.02 -0.69 -2.25
CA ARG A 142 -14.98 -0.20 -1.29
C ARG A 142 -16.38 -0.29 -1.89
N HIS A 143 -17.30 -0.90 -1.18
CA HIS A 143 -18.71 -1.00 -1.55
C HIS A 143 -19.58 -0.57 -0.37
N VAL A 144 -20.55 0.31 -0.56
CA VAL A 144 -21.51 0.68 0.47
C VAL A 144 -22.88 0.62 -0.16
N ARG A 145 -23.77 -0.18 0.42
CA ARG A 145 -25.11 -0.39 -0.11
C ARG A 145 -26.15 -0.33 0.99
N ASN A 146 -27.23 0.40 0.73
CA ASN A 146 -28.46 0.37 1.51
C ASN A 146 -29.66 0.52 0.56
N LEU A 147 -30.88 0.61 1.10
CA LEU A 147 -32.11 0.65 0.31
C LEU A 147 -32.17 1.82 -0.69
N VAL A 148 -31.54 2.96 -0.37
CA VAL A 148 -31.68 4.21 -1.13
C VAL A 148 -30.42 4.53 -1.93
N TYR A 149 -29.28 3.92 -1.59
CA TYR A 149 -27.97 4.32 -2.05
C TYR A 149 -27.03 3.12 -2.22
N GLU A 150 -26.28 3.13 -3.31
CA GLU A 150 -25.19 2.20 -3.58
C GLU A 150 -23.97 2.97 -4.12
N TYR A 151 -22.81 2.66 -3.57
CA TYR A 151 -21.53 3.29 -3.86
C TYR A 151 -20.45 2.24 -3.98
N GLU A 152 -19.80 2.20 -5.13
CA GLU A 152 -18.60 1.39 -5.34
C GLU A 152 -17.43 2.31 -5.66
N GLN A 153 -16.27 1.99 -5.11
CA GLN A 153 -15.02 2.63 -5.45
C GLN A 153 -13.94 1.56 -5.58
N ASN A 154 -13.27 1.57 -6.72
CA ASN A 154 -12.08 0.77 -7.00
C ASN A 154 -10.89 1.71 -7.15
N LEU A 155 -9.85 1.47 -6.36
CA LEU A 155 -8.57 2.15 -6.46
C LEU A 155 -7.55 1.16 -6.98
N GLU A 156 -6.82 1.53 -8.02
CA GLU A 156 -5.73 0.73 -8.58
C GLU A 156 -4.48 1.62 -8.64
N TYR A 157 -3.40 1.12 -8.07
CA TYR A 157 -2.07 1.72 -8.19
C TYR A 157 -1.12 0.66 -8.73
N GLN A 158 -0.33 1.04 -9.72
CA GLN A 158 0.79 0.26 -10.21
C GLN A 158 2.04 1.14 -10.18
N HIS A 159 3.04 0.67 -9.44
CA HIS A 159 4.28 1.40 -9.21
C HIS A 159 4.89 1.86 -10.53
N ASN A 160 5.23 3.16 -10.59
CA ASN A 160 5.89 3.76 -11.74
C ASN A 160 5.15 3.64 -13.08
N HIS A 161 3.87 3.24 -13.07
CA HIS A 161 3.09 3.07 -14.28
C HIS A 161 1.80 3.89 -14.31
N HIS A 162 0.85 3.61 -13.43
CA HIS A 162 -0.45 4.29 -13.46
C HIS A 162 -1.20 4.22 -12.15
N ILE A 163 -2.18 5.11 -12.02
CA ILE A 163 -3.22 5.09 -11.00
C ILE A 163 -4.57 5.14 -11.71
N ARG A 164 -5.54 4.42 -11.17
CA ARG A 164 -6.93 4.46 -11.61
C ARG A 164 -7.87 4.54 -10.40
N ILE A 165 -8.88 5.40 -10.52
CA ILE A 165 -9.94 5.58 -9.53
C ILE A 165 -11.25 5.45 -10.28
N THR A 166 -11.95 4.34 -10.07
CA THR A 166 -13.28 4.13 -10.61
C THR A 166 -14.29 4.27 -9.49
N THR A 167 -15.32 5.08 -9.68
CA THR A 167 -16.42 5.27 -8.74
C THR A 167 -17.75 5.09 -9.46
N ARG A 168 -18.63 4.28 -8.88
CA ARG A 168 -20.01 4.09 -9.33
C ARG A 168 -20.95 4.54 -8.22
N GLN A 169 -21.94 5.34 -8.57
CA GLN A 169 -22.90 5.91 -7.65
C GLN A 169 -24.32 5.72 -8.17
N HIS A 170 -25.12 4.97 -7.41
CA HIS A 170 -26.53 4.80 -7.65
C HIS A 170 -27.33 5.35 -6.45
N ILE A 171 -28.27 6.25 -6.73
CA ILE A 171 -29.23 6.76 -5.75
C ILE A 171 -30.62 6.48 -6.31
N ALA A 172 -31.51 5.94 -5.49
CA ALA A 172 -32.88 5.65 -5.90
C ALA A 172 -33.51 6.88 -6.57
N PHE A 173 -34.17 6.66 -7.71
CA PHE A 173 -34.83 7.70 -8.52
C PHE A 173 -33.91 8.71 -9.22
N LEU A 174 -32.58 8.54 -9.15
CA LEU A 174 -31.64 9.36 -9.91
C LEU A 174 -30.88 8.51 -10.93
N PRO A 175 -30.45 9.10 -12.06
CA PRO A 175 -29.52 8.43 -12.96
C PRO A 175 -28.23 8.07 -12.25
N GLU A 176 -27.72 6.89 -12.57
CA GLU A 176 -26.42 6.43 -12.09
C GLU A 176 -25.29 7.34 -12.61
N LYS A 177 -24.25 7.48 -11.79
CA LYS A 177 -23.04 8.22 -12.14
C LYS A 177 -21.83 7.30 -12.05
N GLU A 178 -21.06 7.27 -13.11
CA GLU A 178 -19.79 6.58 -13.19
C GLU A 178 -18.68 7.61 -13.43
N LEU A 179 -17.66 7.58 -12.58
CA LEU A 179 -16.47 8.41 -12.69
C LEU A 179 -15.25 7.48 -12.82
N ASP A 180 -14.45 7.65 -13.86
CA ASP A 180 -13.18 6.94 -14.06
C ASP A 180 -12.07 7.96 -14.25
N ILE A 181 -11.15 8.02 -13.29
CA ILE A 181 -9.96 8.84 -13.36
C ILE A 181 -8.78 7.91 -13.57
N LYS A 182 -8.09 8.05 -14.71
CA LYS A 182 -6.84 7.34 -15.01
C LYS A 182 -5.70 8.33 -15.10
N ILE A 183 -4.62 8.08 -14.39
CA ILE A 183 -3.40 8.88 -14.47
C ILE A 183 -2.26 7.93 -14.83
N ALA A 184 -1.71 8.08 -16.03
CA ALA A 184 -0.53 7.33 -16.45
C ALA A 184 0.72 8.18 -16.28
N MET A 185 1.78 7.60 -15.73
CA MET A 185 3.09 8.22 -15.68
C MET A 185 3.73 8.16 -17.07
N MET A 186 4.25 9.29 -17.51
CA MET A 186 4.95 9.46 -18.78
C MET A 186 6.45 9.53 -18.49
N HIS A 187 7.18 8.53 -18.99
CA HIS A 187 8.63 8.39 -18.88
C HIS A 187 9.17 8.21 -17.44
N LEU A 188 9.88 7.09 -17.25
CA LEU A 188 10.95 6.89 -16.27
C LEU A 188 12.19 6.43 -17.04
#